data_AF-A0AA39MIY3-F1
#
_entry.id   AF-A0AA39MIY3-F1
#
_cell.length_a   1.000
_cell.length_b   1.000
_cell.length_c   1.000
_cell.angle_alpha   90.00
_cell.angle_beta   90.00
_cell.angle_gamma   90.00
#
_symmetry.space_group_name_H-M   'P 1'
#
loop_
_entity.id
_entity.type
_entity.pdbx_description
1 polymer ?
#
loop_
_entity_poly.entity_id
_entity_poly.type
_entity_poly.pdbx_seq_one_letter_code
_entity_poly.pdbx_strand_id
1 'polypeptide(L)'
;MWDSTFGKDWAALLEKWDTMEAILIRENSLGKLQMSKKRPTVLKKWLDGARSFSDPLVISDVDEFGSAMVGWWNSLQPGWRQSTEGLPLPKYAGSFTCLCKGGQSGIVAVLFGLFWWRRNCNGSLEWSALVSDVSDMLNALLNATAPAKHRK
;
A
#
# COMPACT_ATOMS: atom_id res chain seq x y z
N MET A 1 3.60 3.71 -13.00
CA MET A 1 3.90 3.30 -11.62
C MET A 1 5.22 2.51 -11.53
N TRP A 2 5.57 1.70 -12.53
CA TRP A 2 6.92 1.14 -12.63
C TRP A 2 7.97 2.26 -12.79
N ASP A 3 9.01 2.23 -11.95
CA ASP A 3 10.18 3.10 -12.03
C ASP A 3 11.38 2.33 -11.47
N SER A 4 12.38 2.04 -12.32
CA SER A 4 13.54 1.23 -11.94
C SER A 4 14.48 1.94 -10.96
N THR A 5 14.37 3.26 -10.82
CA THR A 5 15.19 4.05 -9.90
C THR A 5 14.76 3.89 -8.43
N PHE A 6 13.58 3.31 -8.19
CA PHE A 6 13.04 3.13 -6.84
C PHE A 6 13.59 1.88 -6.14
N GLY A 7 14.38 1.06 -6.85
CA GLY A 7 15.08 -0.09 -6.31
C GLY A 7 14.28 -1.40 -6.38
N LYS A 8 14.97 -2.49 -6.05
CA LYS A 8 14.46 -3.87 -6.15
C LYS A 8 13.26 -4.16 -5.23
N ASP A 9 13.20 -3.53 -4.06
CA ASP A 9 12.11 -3.78 -3.11
C ASP A 9 10.78 -3.20 -3.62
N TRP A 10 10.84 -2.05 -4.31
CA TRP A 10 9.69 -1.49 -5.01
C TRP A 10 9.22 -2.37 -6.16
N ALA A 11 10.14 -2.86 -6.99
CA ALA A 11 9.81 -3.80 -8.07
C ALA A 11 9.13 -5.06 -7.52
N ALA A 12 9.72 -5.67 -6.49
CA ALA A 12 9.18 -6.86 -5.84
C ALA A 12 7.83 -6.60 -5.14
N LEU A 13 7.56 -5.37 -4.69
CA LEU A 13 6.25 -4.97 -4.18
C LEU A 13 5.21 -4.92 -5.31
N LEU A 14 5.54 -4.31 -6.45
CA LEU A 14 4.63 -4.21 -7.60
C LEU A 14 4.28 -5.58 -8.17
N GLU A 15 5.22 -6.51 -8.24
CA GLU A 15 4.96 -7.89 -8.69
C GLU A 15 3.98 -8.64 -7.77
N LYS A 16 4.15 -8.50 -6.44
CA LYS A 16 3.23 -9.09 -5.46
C LYS A 16 1.84 -8.45 -5.55
N TRP A 17 1.78 -7.13 -5.72
CA TRP A 17 0.51 -6.44 -5.90
C TRP A 17 -0.20 -6.89 -7.16
N ASP A 18 0.47 -6.95 -8.31
CA ASP A 18 -0.13 -7.38 -9.59
C ASP A 18 -0.74 -8.78 -9.46
N THR A 19 0.01 -9.70 -8.84
CA THR A 19 -0.48 -11.05 -8.52
C THR A 19 -1.74 -11.03 -7.64
N MET A 20 -1.72 -10.23 -6.56
CA MET A 20 -2.84 -10.11 -5.64
C MET A 20 -4.07 -9.47 -6.31
N GLU A 21 -3.86 -8.43 -7.12
CA GLU A 21 -4.91 -7.72 -7.85
C GLU A 21 -5.62 -8.66 -8.83
N ALA A 22 -4.85 -9.50 -9.56
CA ALA A 22 -5.41 -10.52 -10.45
C ALA A 22 -6.28 -11.55 -9.69
N ILE A 23 -5.86 -11.97 -8.49
CA ILE A 23 -6.65 -12.86 -7.62
C ILE A 23 -7.95 -12.18 -7.19
N LEU A 24 -7.88 -10.93 -6.70
CA LEU A 24 -9.04 -10.18 -6.21
C LEU A 24 -10.05 -9.89 -7.33
N ILE A 25 -9.59 -9.58 -8.53
CA ILE A 25 -10.44 -9.40 -9.71
C ILE A 25 -11.17 -10.70 -10.05
N ARG A 26 -10.44 -11.82 -10.10
CA ARG A 26 -11.02 -13.15 -10.38
C ARG A 26 -12.07 -13.56 -9.34
N GLU A 27 -11.84 -13.22 -8.08
CA GLU A 27 -12.75 -13.51 -6.97
C GLU A 27 -13.87 -12.47 -6.80
N ASN A 28 -13.99 -11.51 -7.72
CA ASN A 28 -14.94 -10.39 -7.66
C ASN A 28 -14.90 -9.63 -6.30
N SER A 29 -13.72 -9.59 -5.67
CA SER A 29 -13.46 -8.93 -4.39
C SER A 29 -13.04 -7.48 -4.58
N LEU A 30 -13.80 -6.76 -5.39
CA LEU A 30 -13.60 -5.34 -5.67
C LEU A 30 -14.20 -4.48 -4.57
N GLY A 31 -13.55 -3.35 -4.25
CA GLY A 31 -14.13 -2.43 -3.29
C GLY A 31 -13.25 -1.22 -2.98
N LYS A 32 -13.61 -0.55 -1.88
CA LYS A 32 -12.88 0.62 -1.41
C LYS A 32 -12.25 0.29 -0.07
N LEU A 33 -10.98 0.65 0.09
CA LEU A 33 -10.38 0.74 1.42
C LEU A 33 -11.19 1.72 2.27
N GLN A 34 -11.25 1.48 3.58
CA GLN A 34 -11.97 2.38 4.47
C GLN A 34 -11.45 3.81 4.32
N MET A 35 -12.39 4.75 4.23
CA MET A 35 -12.09 6.18 4.15
C MET A 35 -11.56 6.63 5.51
N SER A 36 -10.24 6.69 5.62
CA SER A 36 -9.56 7.22 6.81
C SER A 36 -9.34 8.71 6.66
N LYS A 37 -9.67 9.47 7.72
CA LYS A 37 -9.32 10.90 7.83
C LYS A 37 -7.80 11.13 7.84
N LYS A 38 -7.00 10.08 8.07
CA LYS A 38 -5.54 10.14 8.06
C LYS A 38 -4.93 10.08 6.66
N ARG A 39 -5.71 9.78 5.61
CA ARG A 39 -5.20 9.78 4.22
C ARG A 39 -4.64 11.16 3.85
N PRO A 40 -3.43 11.27 3.27
CA PRO A 40 -2.90 12.55 2.83
C PRO A 40 -3.88 13.30 1.92
N THR A 41 -4.18 14.55 2.24
CA THR A 41 -5.23 15.32 1.55
C THR A 41 -4.88 15.55 0.08
N VAL A 42 -3.60 15.81 -0.22
CA VAL A 42 -3.13 15.99 -1.60
C VAL A 42 -3.30 14.70 -2.42
N LEU A 43 -2.98 13.54 -1.83
CA LEU A 43 -3.20 12.24 -2.47
C LEU A 43 -4.68 11.98 -2.70
N LYS A 44 -5.55 12.33 -1.74
CA LYS A 44 -7.01 12.22 -1.91
C LYS A 44 -7.48 13.00 -3.13
N LYS A 45 -7.08 14.28 -3.26
CA LYS A 45 -7.45 15.13 -4.40
C LYS A 45 -7.02 14.50 -5.74
N TRP A 46 -5.82 13.93 -5.79
CA TRP A 46 -5.32 13.27 -6.99
C TRP A 46 -6.06 11.96 -7.31
N LEU A 47 -6.38 11.14 -6.29
CA LEU A 47 -7.16 9.91 -6.43
C LEU A 47 -8.61 10.16 -6.85
N ASP A 48 -9.18 11.28 -6.41
CA ASP A 48 -10.55 11.71 -6.76
C ASP A 48 -10.60 12.36 -8.17
N GLY A 49 -9.45 12.76 -8.73
CA GLY A 49 -9.32 13.32 -10.07
C GLY A 49 -9.06 12.27 -11.16
N ALA A 50 -8.46 12.69 -12.27
CA ALA A 50 -8.18 11.85 -13.43
C ALA A 50 -7.04 10.84 -13.23
N ARG A 51 -6.28 10.94 -12.13
CA ARG A 51 -5.11 10.10 -11.82
C ARG A 51 -4.06 10.07 -12.94
N SER A 52 -3.96 11.20 -13.63
CA SER A 52 -2.98 11.42 -14.68
C SER A 52 -1.59 11.42 -14.07
N PHE A 53 -0.71 10.55 -14.58
CA PHE A 53 0.72 10.60 -14.25
C PHE A 53 1.45 11.74 -14.94
N SER A 54 0.85 12.31 -16.00
CA SER A 54 1.35 13.50 -16.68
C SER A 54 1.10 14.78 -15.86
N ASP A 55 0.14 14.74 -14.93
CA ASP A 55 -0.15 15.81 -13.98
C ASP A 55 0.39 15.44 -12.59
N PRO A 56 1.66 15.76 -12.29
CA PRO A 56 2.33 15.26 -11.10
C PRO A 56 1.69 15.79 -9.82
N LEU A 57 1.65 14.93 -8.80
CA LEU A 57 1.26 15.32 -7.45
C LEU A 57 2.31 16.27 -6.86
N VAL A 58 1.92 17.52 -6.60
CA VAL A 58 2.78 18.50 -5.93
C VAL A 58 2.75 18.26 -4.43
N ILE A 59 3.84 17.78 -3.84
CA ILE A 59 4.01 17.58 -2.41
C ILE A 59 4.84 18.76 -1.86
N SER A 60 4.19 19.67 -1.13
CA SER A 60 4.86 20.86 -0.58
C SER A 60 5.76 20.54 0.61
N ASP A 61 5.34 19.58 1.45
CA ASP A 61 6.09 19.08 2.60
C ASP A 61 6.14 17.55 2.53
N VAL A 62 7.33 17.03 2.27
CA VAL A 62 7.58 15.60 2.06
C VAL A 62 7.51 14.83 3.37
N ASP A 63 7.90 15.45 4.48
CA ASP A 63 7.95 14.82 5.80
C ASP A 63 6.53 14.73 6.40
N GLU A 64 5.73 15.79 6.23
CA GLU A 64 4.31 15.77 6.58
C GLU A 64 3.56 14.72 5.74
N PHE A 65 3.84 14.66 4.43
CA PHE A 65 3.25 13.66 3.55
C PHE A 65 3.62 12.23 3.98
N GLY A 66 4.89 12.00 4.32
CA GLY A 66 5.39 10.72 4.82
C GLY A 66 4.71 10.29 6.11
N SER A 67 4.65 11.20 7.09
CA SER A 67 3.95 10.99 8.36
C SER A 67 2.47 10.65 8.15
N ALA A 68 1.79 11.38 7.26
CA ALA A 68 0.40 11.12 6.91
C ALA A 68 0.23 9.78 6.17
N MET A 69 1.16 9.40 5.29
CA MET A 69 1.15 8.10 4.61
C MET A 69 1.29 6.94 5.61
N VAL A 70 2.25 7.02 6.53
CA VAL A 70 2.47 6.03 7.57
C VAL A 70 1.26 5.93 8.49
N GLY A 71 0.74 7.07 8.98
CA GLY A 71 -0.44 7.11 9.83
C GLY A 71 -1.70 6.60 9.13
N TRP A 72 -1.86 6.87 7.83
CA TRP A 72 -2.93 6.31 7.02
C TRP A 72 -2.80 4.80 6.90
N TRP A 73 -1.62 4.30 6.54
CA TRP A 73 -1.37 2.87 6.41
C TRP A 73 -1.67 2.11 7.70
N ASN A 74 -1.20 2.64 8.84
CA ASN A 74 -1.49 2.09 10.16
C ASN A 74 -3.00 2.05 10.43
N SER A 75 -3.75 3.11 10.12
CA SER A 75 -5.21 3.12 10.32
C SER A 75 -6.00 2.13 9.46
N LEU A 76 -5.43 1.66 8.35
CA LEU A 76 -6.07 0.65 7.50
C LEU A 76 -5.87 -0.77 8.06
N GLN A 77 -4.90 -0.96 8.95
CA GLN A 77 -4.58 -2.26 9.48
C GLN A 77 -5.67 -2.78 10.41
N PRO A 78 -5.83 -4.11 10.52
CA PRO A 78 -6.68 -4.68 11.55
C PRO A 78 -6.15 -4.32 12.94
N GLY A 79 -7.05 -4.18 13.92
CA GLY A 79 -6.71 -3.67 15.25
C GLY A 79 -5.57 -4.40 15.96
N TRP A 80 -5.38 -5.70 15.71
CA TRP A 80 -4.28 -6.50 16.27
C TRP A 80 -2.89 -6.15 15.71
N ARG A 81 -2.84 -5.42 14.59
CA ARG A 81 -1.62 -4.97 13.92
C ARG A 81 -1.39 -3.47 14.07
N GLN A 82 -2.42 -2.71 14.47
CA GLN A 82 -2.29 -1.27 14.67
C GLN A 82 -1.31 -0.97 15.81
N SER A 83 -0.46 0.03 15.62
CA SER A 83 0.37 0.64 16.66
C SER A 83 -0.24 1.98 17.11
N THR A 84 0.23 2.52 18.24
CA THR A 84 -0.20 3.85 18.72
C THR A 84 0.17 4.95 17.72
N GLU A 85 1.41 4.93 17.24
CA GLU A 85 1.96 5.90 16.29
C GLU A 85 2.96 5.22 15.32
N GLY A 86 3.13 5.81 14.14
CA GLY A 86 4.07 5.30 13.14
C GLY A 86 3.56 4.05 12.40
N LEU A 87 4.51 3.18 12.05
CA LEU A 87 4.25 1.96 11.29
C LEU A 87 3.46 0.93 12.11
N PRO A 88 2.68 0.06 11.44
CA PRO A 88 2.02 -1.07 12.11
C PRO A 88 3.01 -1.98 12.84
N LEU A 89 2.49 -2.77 13.78
CA LEU A 89 3.25 -3.85 14.38
C LEU A 89 3.68 -4.86 13.29
N PRO A 90 4.92 -5.40 13.34
CA PRO A 90 5.44 -6.35 12.36
C PRO A 90 4.86 -7.76 12.58
N LYS A 91 3.53 -7.86 12.57
CA LYS A 91 2.75 -9.09 12.73
C LYS A 91 2.01 -9.36 11.43
N TYR A 92 2.13 -10.58 10.92
CA TYR A 92 1.60 -10.98 9.61
C TYR A 92 0.80 -12.29 9.63
N ALA A 93 0.61 -12.90 10.80
CA ALA A 93 -0.06 -14.20 10.95
C ALA A 93 -1.60 -14.10 11.06
N GLY A 94 -2.17 -12.90 11.07
CA GLY A 94 -3.61 -12.69 11.20
C GLY A 94 -4.33 -12.52 9.86
N SER A 95 -5.66 -12.42 9.93
CA SER A 95 -6.50 -12.17 8.75
C SER A 95 -6.46 -10.71 8.31
N PHE A 96 -6.24 -10.49 7.01
CA PHE A 96 -6.15 -9.18 6.36
C PHE A 96 -7.37 -8.88 5.47
N THR A 97 -8.53 -9.49 5.72
CA THR A 97 -9.74 -9.32 4.90
C THR A 97 -10.19 -7.87 4.73
N CYS A 98 -9.88 -6.97 5.68
CA CYS A 98 -10.13 -5.53 5.56
C CYS A 98 -9.31 -4.85 4.45
N LEU A 99 -8.17 -5.42 4.07
CA LEU A 99 -7.28 -4.94 3.02
C LEU A 99 -7.45 -5.68 1.68
N CYS A 100 -8.20 -6.79 1.65
CA CYS A 100 -8.57 -7.54 0.44
C CYS A 100 -9.63 -6.79 -0.37
N LYS A 101 -9.28 -5.59 -0.86
CA LYS A 101 -10.12 -4.77 -1.73
C LYS A 101 -9.34 -4.48 -2.99
N GLY A 102 -9.76 -5.10 -4.09
CA GLY A 102 -9.23 -4.84 -5.42
C GLY A 102 -9.84 -3.58 -6.03
N GLY A 103 -9.24 -3.14 -7.13
CA GLY A 103 -9.68 -2.04 -7.96
C GLY A 103 -9.11 -0.70 -7.57
N GLN A 104 -9.61 0.33 -8.24
CA GLN A 104 -9.11 1.71 -8.21
C GLN A 104 -9.10 2.38 -6.82
N SER A 105 -9.84 1.87 -5.84
CA SER A 105 -9.86 2.39 -4.47
C SER A 105 -9.33 1.37 -3.45
N GLY A 106 -8.72 0.30 -3.95
CA GLY A 106 -8.10 -0.76 -3.20
C GLY A 106 -6.67 -0.43 -2.76
N ILE A 107 -5.87 -1.47 -2.58
CA ILE A 107 -4.47 -1.37 -2.15
C ILE A 107 -3.60 -0.51 -3.12
N VAL A 108 -3.97 -0.44 -4.40
CA VAL A 108 -3.31 0.42 -5.40
C VAL A 108 -3.28 1.90 -4.99
N ALA A 109 -4.25 2.37 -4.19
CA ALA A 109 -4.26 3.72 -3.65
C ALA A 109 -3.05 4.00 -2.74
N VAL A 110 -2.62 3.01 -1.96
CA VAL A 110 -1.42 3.09 -1.12
C VAL A 110 -0.17 3.11 -2.00
N LEU A 111 -0.13 2.30 -3.06
CA LEU A 111 0.98 2.29 -4.02
C LEU A 111 1.13 3.60 -4.77
N PHE A 112 0.04 4.26 -5.18
CA PHE A 112 0.12 5.62 -5.74
C PHE A 112 0.73 6.61 -4.74
N GLY A 113 0.34 6.52 -3.47
CA GLY A 113 0.94 7.34 -2.40
C GLY A 113 2.44 7.10 -2.25
N LEU A 114 2.87 5.84 -2.20
CA LEU A 114 4.29 5.47 -2.15
C LEU A 114 5.06 5.93 -3.40
N PHE A 115 4.46 5.81 -4.58
CA PHE A 115 5.08 6.25 -5.83
C PHE A 115 5.34 7.76 -5.82
N TRP A 116 4.32 8.55 -5.49
CA TRP A 116 4.45 10.01 -5.45
C TRP A 116 5.37 10.46 -4.31
N TRP A 117 5.35 9.79 -3.16
CA TRP A 117 6.28 10.06 -2.07
C TRP A 117 7.73 9.90 -2.55
N ARG A 118 8.05 8.75 -3.15
CA ARG A 118 9.41 8.48 -3.62
C ARG A 118 9.87 9.44 -4.69
N ARG A 119 8.96 9.86 -5.57
CA ARG A 119 9.27 10.82 -6.64
C ARG A 119 9.65 12.20 -6.11
N ASN A 120 9.15 12.56 -4.93
CA ASN A 120 9.41 13.84 -4.29
C ASN A 120 10.47 13.77 -3.17
N CYS A 121 11.05 12.60 -2.89
CA CYS A 121 12.06 12.45 -1.82
C CYS A 121 13.32 11.72 -2.29
N ASN A 122 14.48 12.17 -1.82
CA ASN A 122 15.77 11.53 -2.10
C ASN A 122 16.17 10.57 -0.97
N GLY A 123 15.48 9.42 -0.91
CA GLY A 123 15.78 8.36 0.06
C GLY A 123 15.18 8.68 1.43
N SER A 124 14.15 7.93 1.82
CA SER A 124 13.57 7.99 3.16
C SER A 124 13.57 6.60 3.76
N LEU A 125 14.10 6.49 4.99
CA LEU A 125 14.03 5.25 5.77
C LEU A 125 12.58 4.85 6.02
N GLU A 126 11.70 5.82 6.28
CA GLU A 126 10.27 5.57 6.48
C GLU A 126 9.57 5.10 5.21
N TRP A 127 9.91 5.70 4.06
CA TRP A 127 9.38 5.22 2.78
C TRP A 127 9.78 3.76 2.55
N SER A 128 11.05 3.43 2.78
CA SER A 128 11.58 2.07 2.58
C SER A 128 10.95 1.08 3.54
N ALA A 129 10.77 1.47 4.81
CA ALA A 129 10.11 0.67 5.82
C ALA A 129 8.62 0.44 5.48
N LEU A 130 7.92 1.46 4.96
CA LEU A 130 6.54 1.32 4.52
C LEU A 130 6.42 0.42 3.28
N VAL A 131 7.35 0.51 2.33
CA VAL A 131 7.44 -0.41 1.17
C VAL A 131 7.63 -1.85 1.64
N SER A 132 8.56 -2.09 2.56
CA SER A 132 8.79 -3.41 3.14
C SER A 132 7.52 -3.94 3.82
N ASP A 133 6.88 -3.10 4.64
CA ASP A 133 5.70 -3.48 5.39
C ASP A 133 4.52 -3.88 4.49
N VAL A 134 4.25 -3.10 3.43
CA VAL A 134 3.22 -3.42 2.45
C VAL A 134 3.58 -4.70 1.69
N SER A 135 4.86 -4.89 1.34
CA SER A 135 5.33 -6.10 0.65
C SER A 135 5.15 -7.34 1.51
N ASP A 136 5.50 -7.29 2.80
CA ASP A 136 5.36 -8.41 3.73
C ASP A 136 3.88 -8.75 4.01
N MET A 137 3.02 -7.73 4.09
CA MET A 137 1.57 -7.91 4.17
C MET A 137 1.02 -8.62 2.92
N LEU A 138 1.39 -8.16 1.71
CA LEU A 138 0.98 -8.81 0.46
C LEU A 138 1.52 -10.24 0.36
N ASN A 139 2.76 -10.48 0.79
CA ASN A 139 3.32 -11.82 0.84
C ASN A 139 2.53 -12.74 1.77
N ALA A 140 2.14 -12.26 2.96
CA ALA A 140 1.30 -13.04 3.88
C ALA A 140 -0.07 -13.37 3.27
N LEU A 141 -0.69 -12.41 2.57
CA LEU A 141 -1.94 -12.63 1.83
C LEU A 141 -1.80 -13.69 0.74
N LEU A 142 -0.76 -13.59 -0.10
CA LEU A 142 -0.50 -14.54 -1.19
C LEU A 142 -0.22 -15.95 -0.65
N ASN A 143 0.48 -16.07 0.47
CA ASN A 143 0.74 -17.36 1.11
C ASN A 143 -0.53 -17.96 1.74
N ALA A 144 -1.48 -17.13 2.17
CA ALA A 144 -2.76 -17.59 2.70
C ALA A 144 -3.75 -18.02 1.59
N THR A 145 -3.65 -17.45 0.39
CA THR A 145 -4.49 -17.82 -0.77
C THR A 145 -3.90 -18.97 -1.59
N ALA A 146 -2.61 -19.28 -1.43
CA ALA A 146 -2.01 -20.47 -2.02
C ALA A 146 -2.69 -21.73 -1.44
N PRO A 147 -3.18 -22.67 -2.28
CA PRO A 147 -3.73 -23.92 -1.78
C PRO A 147 -2.65 -24.62 -0.95
N ALA A 148 -3.01 -25.02 0.29
CA ALA A 148 -2.11 -25.71 1.19
C ALA A 148 -1.47 -26.88 0.44
N LYS A 149 -0.16 -26.79 0.14
CA LYS A 149 0.59 -27.94 -0.35
C LYS A 149 0.50 -28.99 0.75
N HIS A 150 -0.36 -30.00 0.56
CA HIS A 150 -0.31 -31.23 1.34
C HIS A 150 1.11 -31.80 1.19
N ARG A 151 1.95 -31.54 2.19
CA ARG A 151 3.13 -32.36 2.43
C ARG A 151 2.61 -33.71 2.91
N LYS A 152 2.72 -34.70 2.01
CA LYS A 152 2.72 -36.12 2.40
C LYS A 152 3.95 -36.41 3.24
#